data_AF-A0A6N2T2B9-F1
#
_entry.id   AF-A0A6N2T2B9-F1
#
_cell.length_a   1.000
_cell.length_b   1.000
_cell.length_c   1.000
_cell.angle_alpha   90.00
_cell.angle_beta   90.00
_cell.angle_gamma   90.00
#
_symmetry.space_group_name_H-M   'P 1'
#
loop_
_entity.id
_entity.type
_entity.pdbx_description
1 polymer ?
#
loop_
_entity_poly.entity_id
_entity_poly.type
_entity_poly.pdbx_seq_one_letter_code
_entity_poly.pdbx_strand_id
1 'polypeptide(L)'
;MRNQMNWNSSDRRFRLPDDWEKRRAMVKARAHGRCEARIHAKDCDGIGTDCDHIVPGDNHSLDNLQWLSYACHKAKTARESAERNRRYKKLRSHPNERHPSLIGR
;
A
#
# COMPACT_ATOMS: atom_id res chain seq x y z
N MET A 1 -29.49 11.72 -15.74
CA MET A 1 -28.75 10.45 -15.91
C MET A 1 -28.13 10.06 -14.57
N ARG A 2 -28.28 8.79 -14.16
CA ARG A 2 -27.97 8.30 -12.81
C ARG A 2 -26.48 7.95 -12.76
N ASN A 3 -25.70 8.68 -11.96
CA ASN A 3 -24.27 8.46 -11.78
C ASN A 3 -24.06 7.14 -11.00
N GLN A 4 -23.81 6.05 -11.72
CA GLN A 4 -23.45 4.78 -11.08
C GLN A 4 -22.04 4.93 -10.48
N MET A 5 -21.97 4.81 -9.16
CA MET A 5 -20.71 4.71 -8.43
C MET A 5 -20.04 3.38 -8.81
N ASN A 6 -19.13 3.41 -9.79
CA ASN A 6 -18.33 2.25 -10.18
C ASN A 6 -17.35 1.90 -9.04
N TRP A 7 -17.76 1.02 -8.14
CA TRP A 7 -16.92 0.39 -7.11
C TRP A 7 -15.80 -0.52 -7.67
N ASN A 8 -15.58 -0.57 -9.00
CA ASN A 8 -14.77 -1.62 -9.64
C ASN A 8 -13.57 -1.16 -10.50
N SER A 9 -13.22 0.13 -10.58
CA SER A 9 -11.99 0.57 -11.26
C SER A 9 -10.84 0.63 -10.25
N SER A 10 -10.38 -0.54 -9.81
CA SER A 10 -8.99 -0.67 -9.37
C SER A 10 -8.17 -1.11 -10.57
N ASP A 11 -7.88 -0.18 -11.48
CA ASP A 11 -6.90 -0.31 -12.59
C ASP A 11 -5.52 -0.78 -12.13
N ARG A 12 -5.30 -0.92 -10.83
CA ARG A 12 -4.09 -1.50 -10.23
C ARG A 12 -3.83 -2.93 -10.68
N ARG A 13 -4.88 -3.72 -10.94
CA ARG A 13 -4.74 -5.11 -11.39
C ARG A 13 -4.38 -5.23 -12.88
N PHE A 14 -4.79 -4.25 -13.69
CA PHE A 14 -4.53 -4.19 -15.14
C PHE A 14 -3.27 -3.40 -15.52
N ARG A 15 -2.66 -2.69 -14.56
CA ARG A 15 -1.41 -1.93 -14.74
C ARG A 15 -0.13 -2.73 -14.50
N LEU A 16 -0.25 -4.03 -14.18
CA LEU A 16 0.93 -4.87 -14.04
C LEU A 16 1.51 -5.11 -15.43
N PRO A 17 2.81 -4.84 -15.65
CA PRO A 17 3.46 -5.17 -16.92
C PRO A 17 3.34 -6.66 -17.21
N ASP A 18 3.24 -7.05 -18.49
CA ASP A 18 3.22 -8.46 -18.90
C ASP A 18 4.44 -9.25 -18.37
N ASP A 19 5.55 -8.56 -18.08
CA ASP A 19 6.79 -9.11 -17.53
C ASP A 19 6.85 -9.14 -15.99
N TRP A 20 5.73 -8.94 -15.28
CA TRP A 20 5.70 -8.92 -13.82
C TRP A 20 6.22 -10.21 -13.17
N GLU A 21 5.86 -11.38 -13.70
CA GLU A 21 6.37 -12.65 -13.17
C GLU A 21 7.89 -12.79 -13.33
N LYS A 22 8.44 -12.32 -14.46
CA LYS A 22 9.88 -12.28 -14.71
C LYS A 22 10.57 -11.36 -13.70
N ARG A 23 10.02 -10.17 -13.45
CA ARG A 23 10.54 -9.24 -12.43
C ARG A 23 10.51 -9.87 -11.04
N ARG A 24 9.41 -10.52 -10.65
CA ARG A 24 9.32 -11.25 -9.38
C ARG A 24 10.37 -12.33 -9.25
N ALA A 25 10.60 -13.11 -10.31
CA ALA A 25 11.64 -14.14 -10.32
C ALA A 25 13.05 -13.54 -10.17
N MET A 26 13.34 -12.44 -10.85
CA MET A 26 14.62 -11.71 -10.73
C MET A 26 14.83 -11.15 -9.32
N VAL A 27 13.80 -10.55 -8.72
CA VAL A 27 13.85 -10.01 -7.36
C VAL A 27 14.04 -11.14 -6.33
N LYS A 28 13.32 -12.25 -6.48
CA LYS A 28 13.51 -13.46 -5.65
C LYS A 28 14.94 -14.00 -5.77
N ALA A 29 15.48 -14.08 -6.98
CA ALA A 29 16.83 -14.57 -7.23
C ALA A 29 17.88 -13.64 -6.59
N ARG A 30 17.74 -12.32 -6.76
CA ARG A 30 18.60 -11.31 -6.12
C ARG A 30 18.59 -11.43 -4.60
N ALA A 31 17.40 -11.62 -4.02
CA ALA A 31 17.23 -11.77 -2.58
C ALA A 31 17.63 -13.15 -2.05
N HIS A 32 18.03 -14.09 -2.92
CA HIS A 32 18.23 -15.51 -2.59
C HIS A 32 17.02 -16.12 -1.85
N GLY A 33 15.81 -15.65 -2.15
CA GLY A 33 14.58 -16.04 -1.47
C GLY A 33 14.47 -15.59 -0.01
N ARG A 34 15.37 -14.72 0.48
CA ARG A 34 15.36 -14.19 1.85
C ARG A 34 14.62 -12.87 1.93
N CYS A 35 14.09 -12.56 3.10
CA CYS A 35 13.43 -11.29 3.37
C CYS A 35 14.45 -10.15 3.42
N GLU A 36 14.29 -9.15 2.56
CA GLU A 36 15.14 -7.95 2.46
C GLU A 36 14.61 -6.77 3.33
N ALA A 37 13.67 -7.03 4.26
CA ALA A 37 13.06 -5.99 5.07
C ALA A 37 14.10 -5.24 5.94
N ARG A 38 14.17 -3.91 5.84
CA ARG A 38 15.01 -3.11 6.75
C ARG A 38 14.59 -3.23 8.22
N ILE A 39 13.29 -3.41 8.47
CA ILE A 39 12.71 -3.61 9.80
C ILE A 39 11.88 -4.88 9.71
N HIS A 40 12.35 -5.94 10.36
CA HIS A 40 11.63 -7.21 10.38
C HIS A 40 10.45 -7.17 11.34
N ALA A 41 9.33 -7.77 10.92
CA ALA A 41 8.23 -8.06 11.81
C ALA A 41 8.64 -9.16 12.82
N LYS A 42 7.98 -9.19 13.98
CA LYS A 42 8.23 -10.21 15.02
C LYS A 42 8.07 -11.64 14.51
N ASP A 43 7.14 -11.85 13.58
CA ASP A 43 6.79 -13.15 13.00
C ASP A 43 7.57 -13.42 11.70
N CYS A 44 8.69 -12.73 11.48
CA CYS A 44 9.52 -12.95 10.31
C CYS A 44 10.39 -14.20 10.48
N ASP A 45 10.15 -15.19 9.62
CA ASP A 45 10.94 -16.41 9.46
C ASP A 45 12.24 -16.21 8.65
N GLY A 46 12.44 -15.00 8.09
CA GLY A 46 13.60 -14.66 7.27
C GLY A 46 13.46 -15.11 5.81
N ILE A 47 12.36 -15.76 5.45
CA ILE A 47 12.09 -16.25 4.09
C ILE A 47 11.12 -15.26 3.43
N GLY A 48 11.49 -14.77 2.25
CA GLY A 48 10.60 -13.90 1.48
C GLY A 48 9.61 -14.71 0.66
N THR A 49 8.36 -14.24 0.63
CA THR A 49 7.25 -14.86 -0.11
C THR A 49 6.67 -13.92 -1.16
N ASP A 50 6.79 -12.61 -0.94
CA ASP A 50 6.10 -11.58 -1.69
C ASP A 50 7.07 -10.56 -2.27
N CYS A 51 6.76 -10.07 -3.47
CA CYS A 51 7.48 -8.97 -4.09
C CYS A 51 6.69 -7.68 -3.86
N ASP A 52 7.35 -6.68 -3.30
CA ASP A 52 6.73 -5.42 -2.88
C ASP A 52 7.58 -4.22 -3.30
N HIS A 53 6.97 -3.03 -3.43
CA HIS A 53 7.62 -1.83 -3.93
C HIS A 53 8.29 -1.03 -2.82
N ILE A 54 9.61 -0.87 -2.79
CA ILE A 54 10.33 -0.08 -1.78
C ILE A 54 9.71 1.33 -1.62
N VAL A 55 9.53 2.04 -2.74
CA VAL A 55 8.78 3.30 -2.80
C VAL A 55 7.41 3.05 -3.44
N PRO A 56 6.30 3.36 -2.75
CA PRO A 56 4.96 3.23 -3.31
C PRO A 56 4.76 4.08 -4.56
N GLY A 57 4.11 3.51 -5.59
CA GLY A 57 3.82 4.18 -6.85
C GLY A 57 3.67 3.18 -7.99
N ASP A 58 3.70 3.66 -9.22
CA ASP A 58 3.65 2.83 -10.45
C ASP A 58 5.06 2.54 -11.00
N ASN A 59 6.12 2.72 -10.20
CA ASN A 59 7.49 2.37 -10.59
C ASN A 59 7.77 0.88 -10.32
N HIS A 60 7.66 0.07 -11.36
CA HIS A 60 7.88 -1.38 -11.33
C HIS A 60 9.34 -1.79 -11.66
N SER A 61 10.30 -0.86 -11.58
CA SER A 61 11.72 -1.15 -11.83
C SER A 61 12.29 -2.09 -10.76
N LEU A 62 13.22 -2.97 -11.14
CA LEU A 62 13.81 -3.96 -10.23
C LEU A 62 14.46 -3.33 -9.00
N ASP A 63 15.04 -2.14 -9.14
CA ASP A 63 15.62 -1.36 -8.04
C ASP A 63 14.59 -0.84 -7.04
N ASN A 64 13.34 -0.66 -7.48
CA ASN A 64 12.24 -0.26 -6.61
C ASN A 64 11.47 -1.47 -6.05
N LEU A 65 11.87 -2.70 -6.37
CA LEU A 65 11.23 -3.91 -5.87
C LEU A 65 12.10 -4.55 -4.78
N GLN A 66 11.46 -5.13 -3.78
CA GLN A 66 12.09 -5.86 -2.68
C GLN A 66 11.36 -7.18 -2.43
N TRP A 67 12.11 -8.20 -2.02
CA TRP A 67 11.57 -9.48 -1.62
C TRP A 67 11.30 -9.50 -0.12
N LEU A 68 10.03 -9.65 0.29
CA LEU A 68 9.62 -9.60 1.69
C LEU A 68 8.93 -10.88 2.13
N SER A 69 9.07 -11.23 3.41
CA SER A 69 8.18 -12.20 4.04
C SER A 69 6.78 -11.62 4.18
N TYR A 70 5.77 -12.48 4.20
CA TYR A 70 4.38 -12.06 4.38
C TYR A 70 4.19 -11.19 5.63
N ALA A 71 4.84 -11.55 6.75
CA ALA A 71 4.77 -10.78 7.99
C ALA A 71 5.37 -9.37 7.84
N CYS A 72 6.54 -9.26 7.19
CA CYS A 72 7.20 -7.97 6.97
C CYS A 72 6.43 -7.10 5.97
N HIS A 73 5.90 -7.70 4.90
CA HIS A 73 5.05 -7.01 3.94
C HIS A 73 3.80 -6.43 4.61
N LYS A 74 3.09 -7.24 5.41
CA LYS A 74 1.94 -6.78 6.19
C LYS A 74 2.28 -5.63 7.14
N ALA A 75 3.40 -5.73 7.86
CA ALA A 75 3.86 -4.69 8.77
C ALA A 75 4.16 -3.38 8.06
N LYS A 76 4.79 -3.44 6.87
CA LYS A 76 5.04 -2.28 6.03
C LYS A 76 3.75 -1.61 5.58
N THR A 77 2.82 -2.37 5.01
CA THR A 77 1.52 -1.86 4.56
C THR A 77 0.73 -1.21 5.70
N ALA A 78 0.79 -1.79 6.90
CA ALA A 78 0.17 -1.22 8.09
C ALA A 78 0.80 0.13 8.46
N ARG A 79 2.14 0.25 8.40
CA ARG A 79 2.85 1.51 8.67
C ARG A 79 2.50 2.60 7.66
N GLU A 80 2.49 2.27 6.38
CA GLU A 80 2.10 3.20 5.31
C GLU A 80 0.64 3.65 5.45
N SER A 81 -0.25 2.72 5.77
CA SER A 81 -1.66 3.04 6.00
C SER A 81 -1.84 3.92 7.23
N ALA A 82 -1.10 3.67 8.31
CA ALA A 82 -1.14 4.50 9.51
C ALA A 82 -0.63 5.93 9.23
N GLU A 83 0.47 6.06 8.48
CA GLU A 83 1.00 7.37 8.07
C GLU A 83 0.01 8.13 7.18
N ARG A 84 -0.56 7.43 6.19
CA ARG A 84 -1.64 7.96 5.34
C ARG A 84 -2.80 8.47 6.19
N ASN A 85 -3.32 7.65 7.10
CA ASN A 85 -4.44 8.01 7.96
C ASN A 85 -4.12 9.18 8.89
N ARG A 86 -2.89 9.27 9.43
CA ARG A 86 -2.43 10.43 10.21
C ARG A 86 -2.46 11.71 9.39
N ARG A 87 -2.03 11.66 8.12
CA ARG A 87 -2.09 12.80 7.19
C ARG A 87 -3.53 13.23 6.93
N TYR A 88 -4.42 12.29 6.62
CA TYR A 88 -5.84 12.60 6.38
C TYR A 88 -6.57 13.07 7.64
N LYS A 89 -6.21 12.58 8.83
CA LYS A 89 -6.80 13.06 10.09
C LYS A 89 -6.58 14.56 10.28
N LYS A 90 -5.40 15.10 9.90
CA LYS A 90 -5.11 16.54 9.93
C LYS A 90 -5.94 17.34 8.93
N LEU A 91 -6.35 16.72 7.81
CA LEU A 91 -7.16 17.34 6.76
C LEU A 91 -8.67 17.26 7.03
N ARG A 92 -9.10 16.48 8.03
CA ARG A 92 -10.51 16.42 8.45
C ARG A 92 -10.87 17.70 9.20
N SER A 93 -11.13 18.78 8.46
CA SER A 93 -11.97 19.87 8.95
C SER A 93 -13.41 19.35 9.00
N HIS A 94 -13.93 19.14 10.21
CA HIS A 94 -15.38 19.03 10.37
C HIS A 94 -15.91 20.47 10.33
N PRO A 95 -16.79 20.84 9.37
CA PRO A 95 -17.54 22.08 9.52
C PRO A 95 -18.29 22.00 10.85
N ASN A 96 -18.13 23.00 11.71
CA ASN A 96 -19.06 23.18 12.82
C ASN A 96 -20.39 23.62 12.19
N GLU A 97 -21.20 22.67 11.75
CA GLU A 97 -22.58 22.98 11.36
C GLU A 97 -23.28 23.49 12.62
N ARG A 98 -23.62 24.79 12.63
CA ARG A 98 -24.50 25.33 13.66
C ARG A 98 -25.85 24.68 13.45
N HIS A 99 -26.25 23.85 14.41
CA HIS A 99 -27.56 23.21 14.39
C HIS A 99 -28.66 24.28 14.20
N PRO A 100 -29.67 24.02 13.33
CA PRO A 100 -30.71 25.00 12.98
C PRO A 100 -31.54 25.50 14.18
N SER A 101 -31.41 24.87 15.35
CA SER A 101 -32.01 25.31 16.61
C SER A 101 -31.42 26.61 17.20
N LEU A 102 -30.36 27.17 16.60
CA LEU A 102 -29.68 28.38 17.08
C LEU A 102 -30.11 29.70 16.37
N ILE A 103 -31.14 29.68 15.52
CA ILE A 103 -31.59 30.86 14.73
C ILE A 103 -33.03 31.32 15.10
N GLY A 104 -33.51 31.08 16.32
CA GLY A 104 -34.87 31.51 16.69
C GLY A 104 -35.05 31.91 18.14
N ARG A 105 -34.83 33.19 18.44
CA ARG A 105 -35.59 33.93 19.44
C ARG A 105 -35.62 35.41 19.10
#